data_AF-Q45104-F1
#
_entry.id   AF-Q45104-F1
#
_cell.length_a   1.000
_cell.length_b   1.000
_cell.length_c   1.000
_cell.angle_alpha   90.00
_cell.angle_beta   90.00
_cell.angle_gamma   90.00
#
_symmetry.space_group_name_H-M   'P 1'
#
loop_
_entity.id
_entity.type
_entity.pdbx_description
1 polymer ?
#
loop_
_entity_poly.entity_id
_entity_poly.type
_entity_poly.pdbx_seq_one_letter_code
_entity_poly.pdbx_strand_id
1 'polypeptide(L)'
;MKKIPNKLLAVSAFLTITTTYAVIPIETFAIEIQQTNTENRSLSANEEQMKKALQDAGLFVKAMNEYSYLLIHNPDVSFEGITINGNTDLPSKIVQDQKNARAHAVTWNTHVKKQLLDTLTGIIEYDTKFENHYETLVEAINTGNGDTLKKGITDLQG
;
A
#
# COMPACT_ATOMS: atom_id res chain seq x y z
N MET A 1 29.52 24.04 13.56
CA MET A 1 28.35 23.46 12.86
C MET A 1 28.80 22.17 12.16
N LYS A 2 28.39 21.00 12.66
CA LYS A 2 28.73 19.69 12.07
C LYS A 2 27.90 19.49 10.80
N LYS A 3 28.56 19.36 9.63
CA LYS A 3 27.92 18.96 8.37
C LYS A 3 27.87 17.43 8.32
N ILE A 4 26.68 16.86 8.24
CA ILE A 4 26.45 15.44 7.97
C ILE A 4 26.66 15.23 6.46
N PRO A 5 27.48 14.28 6.01
CA PRO A 5 27.72 14.07 4.59
C PRO A 5 26.55 13.29 3.97
N ASN A 6 25.83 13.95 3.07
CA ASN A 6 24.84 13.33 2.20
C ASN A 6 25.52 12.29 1.30
N LYS A 7 25.37 10.99 1.63
CA LYS A 7 25.63 9.89 0.69
C LYS A 7 24.31 9.16 0.45
N LEU A 8 23.44 9.77 -0.35
CA LEU A 8 22.37 9.03 -1.02
C LEU A 8 23.02 8.18 -2.12
N LEU A 9 23.29 6.90 -1.83
CA LEU A 9 23.60 5.91 -2.85
C LEU A 9 22.29 5.19 -3.18
N ALA A 10 21.64 5.60 -4.27
CA ALA A 10 20.52 4.87 -4.83
C ALA A 10 21.07 3.61 -5.53
N VAL A 11 20.73 2.45 -5.00
CA VAL A 11 21.07 1.14 -5.57
C VAL A 11 19.82 0.57 -6.24
N SER A 12 19.92 0.21 -7.51
CA SER A 12 18.85 -0.43 -8.29
C SER A 12 19.28 -1.82 -8.78
N ALA A 13 18.68 -2.88 -8.25
CA ALA A 13 18.86 -4.26 -8.72
C ALA A 13 17.51 -5.00 -8.75
N PHE A 14 17.01 -5.34 -9.94
CA PHE A 14 16.12 -6.49 -10.16
C PHE A 14 16.24 -7.03 -11.58
N LEU A 15 16.11 -8.36 -11.68
CA LEU A 15 16.40 -9.22 -12.81
C LEU A 15 15.18 -10.09 -13.13
N THR A 16 14.83 -10.19 -14.41
CA THR A 16 13.79 -11.07 -14.96
C THR A 16 14.26 -12.53 -14.93
N ILE A 17 13.53 -13.41 -14.25
CA ILE A 17 13.80 -14.86 -14.27
C ILE A 17 13.13 -15.47 -15.50
N THR A 18 13.91 -15.76 -16.54
CA THR A 18 13.50 -16.71 -17.59
C THR A 18 14.15 -18.06 -17.30
N THR A 19 13.33 -19.01 -16.86
CA THR A 19 13.76 -20.40 -16.65
C THR A 19 13.83 -21.12 -17.99
N THR A 20 14.98 -21.10 -18.66
CA THR A 20 15.28 -22.07 -19.73
C THR A 20 16.70 -22.61 -19.55
N TYR A 21 16.77 -23.90 -19.27
CA TYR A 21 17.99 -24.69 -19.18
C TYR A 21 18.78 -24.61 -20.50
N ALA A 22 19.92 -23.92 -20.51
CA ALA A 22 20.98 -24.13 -21.50
C ALA A 22 22.33 -23.66 -20.94
N VAL A 23 23.21 -24.64 -20.71
CA VAL A 23 24.60 -24.53 -20.29
C VAL A 23 25.43 -23.90 -21.41
N ILE A 24 26.13 -22.77 -21.18
CA ILE A 24 27.23 -22.32 -22.06
C ILE A 24 28.36 -21.70 -21.20
N PRO A 25 29.65 -22.02 -21.45
CA PRO A 25 30.77 -21.73 -20.56
C PRO A 25 31.31 -20.29 -20.70
N ILE A 26 32.05 -19.90 -19.67
CA ILE A 26 32.59 -18.56 -19.40
C ILE A 26 33.83 -18.31 -20.29
N GLU A 27 33.71 -17.50 -21.34
CA GLU A 27 34.85 -16.83 -21.99
C GLU A 27 34.51 -15.37 -22.35
N THR A 28 35.17 -14.46 -21.64
CA THR A 28 35.60 -13.10 -22.00
C THR A 28 34.92 -12.42 -23.19
N PHE A 29 33.93 -11.56 -22.92
CA PHE A 29 33.66 -10.38 -23.73
C PHE A 29 33.37 -9.18 -22.82
N ALA A 30 34.32 -8.26 -22.76
CA ALA A 30 34.10 -6.89 -22.32
C ALA A 30 33.26 -6.19 -23.40
N ILE A 31 31.94 -6.17 -23.19
CA ILE A 31 31.02 -5.28 -23.91
C ILE A 31 30.38 -4.42 -22.82
N GLU A 32 30.68 -3.12 -22.84
CA GLU A 32 29.92 -2.10 -22.12
C GLU A 32 28.48 -2.11 -22.64
N ILE A 33 27.63 -2.96 -22.08
CA ILE A 33 26.20 -2.74 -22.15
C ILE A 33 25.92 -1.67 -21.10
N GLN A 34 25.87 -0.41 -21.54
CA GLN A 34 25.22 0.63 -20.75
C GLN A 34 23.85 0.10 -20.35
N GLN A 35 23.63 0.00 -19.04
CA GLN A 35 22.33 -0.29 -18.44
C GLN A 35 21.32 0.79 -18.88
N THR A 36 20.69 0.62 -20.04
CA THR A 36 19.67 1.53 -20.55
C THR A 36 18.44 1.49 -19.62
N ASN A 37 18.12 2.63 -19.01
CA ASN A 37 17.08 2.85 -17.98
C ASN A 37 15.62 2.75 -18.50
N THR A 38 15.36 1.91 -19.49
CA THR A 38 14.03 1.81 -20.14
C THR A 38 13.10 0.76 -19.53
N GLU A 39 13.53 0.03 -18.50
CA GLU A 39 12.70 -0.85 -17.69
C GLU A 39 12.72 -0.39 -16.22
N ASN A 40 11.59 -0.45 -15.54
CA ASN A 40 11.31 0.16 -14.23
C ASN A 40 12.13 -0.50 -13.10
N ARG A 41 13.43 -0.14 -12.97
CA ARG A 41 14.44 -0.77 -12.10
C ARG A 41 14.53 -0.20 -10.67
N SER A 42 13.53 0.53 -10.19
CA SER A 42 13.56 1.17 -8.87
C SER A 42 13.19 0.20 -7.74
N LEU A 43 13.98 0.14 -6.65
CA LEU A 43 13.59 -0.49 -5.38
C LEU A 43 12.64 0.39 -4.55
N SER A 44 12.59 1.69 -4.87
CA SER A 44 11.70 2.64 -4.24
C SER A 44 10.31 2.55 -4.85
N ALA A 45 9.29 2.64 -4.01
CA ALA A 45 7.94 2.98 -4.45
C ALA A 45 7.94 4.36 -5.14
N ASN A 46 6.92 4.64 -5.94
CA ASN A 46 6.70 5.98 -6.45
C ASN A 46 6.28 6.89 -5.28
N GLU A 47 7.23 7.63 -4.71
CA GLU A 47 7.06 8.44 -3.51
C GLU A 47 5.87 9.42 -3.63
N GLU A 48 5.76 10.11 -4.77
CA GLU A 48 4.67 11.06 -5.02
C GLU A 48 3.30 10.36 -5.07
N GLN A 49 3.21 9.21 -5.76
CA GLN A 49 1.97 8.44 -5.78
C GLN A 49 1.62 7.86 -4.40
N MET A 50 2.62 7.37 -3.66
CA MET A 50 2.44 6.84 -2.31
C MET A 50 1.95 7.93 -1.35
N LYS A 51 2.61 9.08 -1.35
CA LYS A 51 2.22 10.25 -0.56
C LYS A 51 0.79 10.69 -0.88
N LYS A 52 0.44 10.75 -2.16
CA LYS A 52 -0.93 11.07 -2.60
C LYS A 52 -1.93 10.03 -2.09
N ALA A 53 -1.63 8.73 -2.24
CA ALA A 53 -2.51 7.66 -1.77
C ALA A 53 -2.73 7.71 -0.25
N LEU A 54 -1.69 8.01 0.53
CA LEU A 54 -1.78 8.19 1.98
C LEU A 54 -2.64 9.42 2.37
N GLN A 55 -2.48 10.53 1.65
CA GLN A 55 -3.32 11.72 1.84
C GLN A 55 -4.79 11.44 1.51
N ASP A 56 -5.05 10.80 0.37
CA ASP A 56 -6.39 10.42 -0.06
C ASP A 56 -7.03 9.43 0.95
N ALA A 57 -6.27 8.46 1.46
CA ALA A 57 -6.72 7.53 2.49
C ALA A 57 -7.10 8.26 3.80
N GLY A 58 -6.30 9.26 4.21
CA GLY A 58 -6.61 10.10 5.37
C GLY A 58 -7.92 10.88 5.22
N LEU A 59 -8.13 11.50 4.06
CA LEU A 59 -9.38 12.21 3.74
C LEU A 59 -10.58 11.25 3.70
N PHE A 60 -10.40 10.08 3.10
CA PHE A 60 -11.41 9.03 3.03
C PHE A 60 -11.84 8.56 4.42
N VAL A 61 -10.89 8.25 5.31
CA VAL A 61 -11.18 7.84 6.69
C VAL A 61 -11.94 8.91 7.45
N LYS A 62 -11.56 10.19 7.28
CA LYS A 62 -12.25 11.31 7.93
C LYS A 62 -13.71 11.35 7.51
N ALA A 63 -13.99 11.34 6.21
CA ALA A 63 -15.35 11.36 5.68
C ALA A 63 -16.17 10.15 6.15
N MET A 64 -15.60 8.95 6.07
CA MET A 64 -16.28 7.73 6.49
C MET A 64 -16.57 7.68 7.99
N ASN A 65 -15.68 8.22 8.84
CA ASN A 65 -15.94 8.35 10.27
C ASN A 65 -17.09 9.33 10.56
N GLU A 66 -17.13 10.48 9.87
CA GLU A 66 -18.22 11.45 10.02
C GLU A 66 -19.57 10.85 9.58
N TYR A 67 -19.63 10.21 8.41
CA TYR A 67 -20.86 9.57 7.93
C TYR A 67 -21.30 8.41 8.82
N SER A 68 -20.35 7.58 9.25
CA SER A 68 -20.66 6.47 10.15
C SER A 68 -21.21 6.97 11.48
N TYR A 69 -20.66 8.04 12.04
CA TYR A 69 -21.16 8.65 13.28
C TYR A 69 -22.61 9.14 13.08
N LEU A 70 -22.87 9.90 12.01
CA LEU A 70 -24.21 10.42 11.72
C LEU A 70 -25.24 9.31 11.52
N LEU A 71 -24.93 8.27 10.74
CA LEU A 71 -25.86 7.17 10.48
C LEU A 71 -26.24 6.40 11.75
N ILE A 72 -25.26 6.16 12.63
CA ILE A 72 -25.47 5.40 13.88
C ILE A 72 -26.24 6.24 14.91
N HIS A 73 -25.96 7.54 15.01
CA HIS A 73 -26.49 8.38 16.09
C HIS A 73 -27.72 9.22 15.71
N ASN A 74 -28.05 9.35 14.43
CA ASN A 74 -29.31 9.98 14.03
C ASN A 74 -30.51 9.15 14.53
N PRO A 75 -31.63 9.78 14.94
CA PRO A 75 -32.82 9.08 15.40
C PRO A 75 -33.38 8.11 14.35
N ASP A 76 -34.10 7.10 14.82
CA ASP A 76 -34.87 6.20 13.96
C ASP A 76 -35.91 7.02 13.17
N VAL A 77 -35.97 6.79 11.86
CA VAL A 77 -36.96 7.46 11.01
C VAL A 77 -38.36 7.01 11.44
N SER A 78 -39.23 7.99 11.67
CA SER A 78 -40.64 7.76 11.99
C SER A 78 -41.52 8.51 11.00
N PHE A 79 -42.59 7.84 10.57
CA PHE A 79 -43.62 8.40 9.70
C PHE A 79 -44.93 8.65 10.44
N GLU A 80 -44.90 8.64 11.78
CA GLU A 80 -46.04 8.98 12.61
C GLU A 80 -46.52 10.41 12.28
N GLY A 81 -47.82 10.55 11.98
CA GLY A 81 -48.42 11.84 11.62
C GLY A 81 -48.10 12.34 10.19
N ILE A 82 -47.38 11.58 9.37
CA ILE A 82 -47.06 11.96 7.98
C ILE A 82 -48.04 11.29 7.01
N THR A 83 -48.76 12.08 6.22
CA THR A 83 -49.63 11.57 5.16
C THR A 83 -48.81 11.04 3.99
N ILE A 84 -48.89 9.74 3.72
CA ILE A 84 -48.18 9.07 2.64
C ILE A 84 -49.14 8.79 1.48
N ASN A 85 -49.29 9.79 0.60
CA ASN A 85 -50.26 9.83 -0.51
C ASN A 85 -50.17 8.62 -1.46
N GLY A 86 -50.80 7.50 -1.12
CA GLY A 86 -50.86 6.27 -1.92
C GLY A 86 -49.61 5.37 -1.86
N ASN A 87 -48.46 5.89 -1.41
CA ASN A 87 -47.18 5.14 -1.35
C ASN A 87 -47.03 4.34 -0.05
N THR A 88 -48.01 3.51 0.27
CA THR A 88 -48.12 2.84 1.60
C THR A 88 -46.92 1.99 2.00
N ASP A 89 -46.10 1.56 1.04
CA ASP A 89 -44.87 0.79 1.24
C ASP A 89 -43.63 1.66 1.53
N LEU A 90 -43.65 2.94 1.15
CA LEU A 90 -42.52 3.86 1.27
C LEU A 90 -41.97 3.99 2.70
N PRO A 91 -42.80 4.11 3.76
CA PRO A 91 -42.29 4.19 5.13
C PRO A 91 -41.44 2.97 5.51
N SER A 92 -41.93 1.77 5.17
CA SER A 92 -41.24 0.51 5.48
C SER A 92 -39.91 0.39 4.72
N LYS A 93 -39.87 0.86 3.47
CA LYS A 93 -38.65 0.91 2.65
C LYS A 93 -37.62 1.85 3.26
N ILE A 94 -38.01 3.07 3.62
CA ILE A 94 -37.08 4.06 4.20
C ILE A 94 -36.56 3.59 5.57
N VAL A 95 -37.40 2.97 6.41
CA VAL A 95 -36.95 2.34 7.66
C VAL A 95 -35.91 1.24 7.38
N GLN A 96 -36.14 0.41 6.36
CA GLN A 96 -35.19 -0.63 5.98
C GLN A 96 -33.88 -0.05 5.41
N ASP A 97 -33.95 1.01 4.60
CA ASP A 97 -32.79 1.71 4.06
C ASP A 97 -31.93 2.31 5.19
N GLN A 98 -32.56 2.89 6.23
CA GLN A 98 -31.85 3.35 7.41
C GLN A 98 -31.13 2.21 8.14
N LYS A 99 -31.80 1.05 8.32
CA LYS A 99 -31.17 -0.14 8.92
C LYS A 99 -29.98 -0.64 8.11
N ASN A 100 -30.12 -0.68 6.79
CA ASN A 100 -29.04 -1.08 5.87
C ASN A 100 -27.85 -0.11 5.96
N ALA A 101 -28.12 1.20 5.94
CA ALA A 101 -27.09 2.23 6.06
C ALA A 101 -26.32 2.13 7.39
N ARG A 102 -27.02 1.90 8.51
CA ARG A 102 -26.40 1.66 9.81
C ARG A 102 -25.56 0.38 9.84
N ALA A 103 -26.03 -0.71 9.23
CA ALA A 103 -25.25 -1.93 9.11
C ALA A 103 -23.94 -1.69 8.34
N HIS A 104 -23.98 -0.91 7.24
CA HIS A 104 -22.77 -0.54 6.51
C HIS A 104 -21.82 0.34 7.33
N ALA A 105 -22.34 1.29 8.12
CA ALA A 105 -21.54 2.09 9.05
C ALA A 105 -20.83 1.21 10.11
N VAL A 106 -21.51 0.19 10.63
CA VAL A 106 -20.90 -0.80 11.54
C VAL A 106 -19.80 -1.61 10.85
N THR A 107 -20.03 -2.08 9.62
CA THR A 107 -19.02 -2.78 8.82
C THR A 107 -17.79 -1.92 8.56
N TRP A 108 -17.99 -0.62 8.24
CA TRP A 108 -16.91 0.35 8.14
C TRP A 108 -16.07 0.38 9.43
N ASN A 109 -16.74 0.59 10.57
CA ASN A 109 -16.07 0.77 11.85
C ASN A 109 -15.31 -0.46 12.35
N THR A 110 -15.78 -1.65 12.03
CA THR A 110 -15.28 -2.91 12.61
C THR A 110 -14.35 -3.68 11.68
N HIS A 111 -14.55 -3.60 10.36
CA HIS A 111 -13.80 -4.39 9.39
C HIS A 111 -12.96 -3.49 8.47
N VAL A 112 -13.60 -2.60 7.71
CA VAL A 112 -12.91 -1.84 6.64
C VAL A 112 -11.84 -0.91 7.22
N LYS A 113 -12.18 -0.18 8.30
CA LYS A 113 -11.24 0.72 8.98
C LYS A 113 -10.03 -0.06 9.54
N LYS A 114 -10.26 -1.25 10.09
CA LYS A 114 -9.18 -2.12 10.59
C LYS A 114 -8.28 -2.57 9.43
N GLN A 115 -8.86 -3.09 8.35
CA GLN A 115 -8.11 -3.52 7.18
C GLN A 115 -7.21 -2.40 6.62
N LEU A 116 -7.72 -1.16 6.59
CA LEU A 116 -6.92 -0.01 6.15
C LEU A 116 -5.75 0.26 7.10
N LEU A 117 -5.96 0.22 8.41
CA LEU A 117 -4.89 0.39 9.40
C LEU A 117 -3.84 -0.72 9.29
N ASP A 118 -4.27 -1.97 9.06
CA ASP A 118 -3.37 -3.11 8.87
C ASP A 118 -2.53 -2.91 7.58
N THR A 119 -3.13 -2.45 6.48
CA THR A 119 -2.38 -2.10 5.25
C THR A 119 -1.37 -0.98 5.48
N LEU A 120 -1.74 0.08 6.21
CA LEU A 120 -0.81 1.18 6.54
C LEU A 120 0.33 0.71 7.45
N THR A 121 0.05 -0.21 8.37
CA THR A 121 1.06 -0.85 9.21
C THR A 121 2.02 -1.68 8.36
N GLY A 122 1.52 -2.41 7.37
CA GLY A 122 2.35 -3.15 6.42
C GLY A 122 3.34 -2.28 5.64
N ILE A 123 3.01 -1.02 5.34
CA ILE A 123 3.96 -0.08 4.71
C ILE A 123 5.12 0.23 5.66
N ILE A 124 4.83 0.44 6.95
CA ILE A 124 5.84 0.72 7.99
C ILE A 124 6.71 -0.53 8.24
N GLU A 125 6.10 -1.71 8.27
CA GLU A 125 6.82 -2.97 8.43
C GLU A 125 7.76 -3.24 7.25
N TYR A 126 7.33 -2.94 6.03
CA TYR A 126 8.19 -3.03 4.84
C TYR A 126 9.38 -2.06 4.93
N ASP A 127 9.14 -0.80 5.32
CA ASP A 127 10.20 0.20 5.49
C ASP A 127 11.23 -0.25 6.53
N THR A 128 10.75 -0.75 7.68
CA THR A 128 11.61 -1.32 8.73
C THR A 128 12.42 -2.51 8.22
N LYS A 129 11.80 -3.39 7.42
CA LYS A 129 12.49 -4.53 6.81
C LYS A 129 13.56 -4.07 5.83
N PHE A 130 13.28 -3.05 5.02
CA PHE A 130 14.25 -2.45 4.10
C PHE A 130 15.44 -1.84 4.85
N GLU A 131 15.19 -1.06 5.91
CA GLU A 131 16.24 -0.49 6.75
C GLU A 131 17.16 -1.57 7.34
N ASN A 132 16.59 -2.68 7.84
CA ASN A 132 17.36 -3.80 8.39
C ASN A 132 18.26 -4.49 7.35
N HIS A 133 17.86 -4.51 6.07
CA HIS A 133 18.68 -5.06 5.00
C HIS A 133 19.66 -4.05 4.41
N TYR A 134 19.48 -2.74 4.64
CA TYR A 134 20.19 -1.68 3.91
C TYR A 134 21.71 -1.80 4.00
N GLU A 135 22.29 -1.91 5.21
CA GLU A 135 23.74 -2.00 5.37
C GLU A 135 24.31 -3.28 4.73
N THR A 136 23.61 -4.41 4.87
CA THR A 136 24.01 -5.69 4.27
C THR A 136 23.98 -5.63 2.74
N LEU A 137 22.97 -4.98 2.16
CA LEU A 137 22.88 -4.79 0.71
C LEU A 137 24.01 -3.88 0.21
N VAL A 138 24.29 -2.77 0.90
CA VAL A 138 25.42 -1.87 0.58
C VAL A 138 26.75 -2.60 0.65
N GLU A 139 26.98 -3.41 1.69
CA GLU A 139 28.19 -4.23 1.81
C GLU A 139 28.30 -5.26 0.67
N ALA A 140 27.21 -5.95 0.34
CA ALA A 140 27.18 -6.93 -0.74
C ALA A 140 27.56 -6.32 -2.09
N ILE A 141 27.12 -5.09 -2.37
CA ILE A 141 27.49 -4.35 -3.58
C ILE A 141 28.96 -3.98 -3.57
N ASN A 142 29.45 -3.44 -2.46
CA ASN A 142 30.84 -3.01 -2.33
C ASN A 142 31.83 -4.20 -2.42
N THR A 143 31.40 -5.40 -2.03
CA THR A 143 32.22 -6.62 -2.04
C THR A 143 31.97 -7.52 -3.25
N GLY A 144 31.00 -7.19 -4.12
CA GLY A 144 30.61 -8.03 -5.26
C GLY A 144 29.93 -9.34 -4.86
N ASN A 145 29.35 -9.42 -3.66
CA ASN A 145 28.70 -10.62 -3.15
C ASN A 145 27.26 -10.78 -3.69
N GLY A 146 27.16 -11.36 -4.89
CA GLY A 146 25.89 -11.58 -5.57
C GLY A 146 24.89 -12.49 -4.81
N ASP A 147 25.38 -13.46 -4.03
CA ASP A 147 24.52 -14.37 -3.26
C ASP A 147 23.82 -13.63 -2.13
N THR A 148 24.54 -12.79 -1.39
CA THR A 148 23.96 -11.93 -0.35
C THR A 148 22.98 -10.93 -0.94
N LEU A 149 23.32 -10.32 -2.08
CA LEU A 149 22.42 -9.40 -2.77
C LEU A 149 21.12 -10.10 -3.18
N LYS A 150 21.21 -11.27 -3.83
CA LYS A 150 20.05 -12.08 -4.23
C LYS A 150 19.19 -12.44 -3.02
N LYS A 151 19.81 -12.87 -1.92
CA LYS A 151 19.10 -13.23 -0.70
C LYS A 151 18.35 -12.03 -0.10
N GLY A 152 19.02 -10.92 0.17
CA GLY A 152 18.37 -9.75 0.78
C GLY A 152 17.25 -9.19 -0.08
N ILE A 153 17.43 -9.19 -1.40
CA ILE A 153 16.41 -8.79 -2.36
C ILE A 153 15.22 -9.76 -2.39
N THR A 154 15.46 -11.08 -2.30
CA THR A 154 14.38 -12.08 -2.20
C THR A 154 13.63 -11.95 -0.87
N ASP A 155 14.35 -11.70 0.22
CA ASP A 155 13.77 -11.51 1.54
C ASP A 155 12.81 -10.32 1.51
N LEU A 156 13.18 -9.18 0.91
CA LEU A 156 12.32 -8.00 0.77
C LEU A 156 11.04 -8.22 -0.05
N GLN A 157 10.96 -9.28 -0.87
CA GLN A 157 9.76 -9.59 -1.65
C GLN A 157 8.73 -10.46 -0.90
N GLY A 158 9.16 -11.17 0.15
CA GLY A 158 8.30 -11.99 1.01
C GLY A 158 7.75 -11.23 2.20
#